data_AF-A0A6L2PQ34-F1
#
_entry.id   AF-A0A6L2PQ34-F1
#
_cell.length_a   1.000
_cell.length_b   1.000
_cell.length_c   1.000
_cell.angle_alpha   90.00
_cell.angle_beta   90.00
_cell.angle_gamma   90.00
#
_symmetry.space_group_name_H-M   'P 1'
#
loop_
_entity.id
_entity.type
_entity.pdbx_description
1 polymer ?
#
loop_
_entity_poly.entity_id
_entity_poly.type
_entity_poly.pdbx_seq_one_letter_code
_entity_poly.pdbx_strand_id
1 'polypeptide(L)'
;MAQVPSLQNVQSEGKDVQLFRVRMRGIFEKITAGVSTERFEEIHSAVLQGSHGLAGHLHKIWQAAALDGMVKELDEIIIEEHLGEKLKQRARIIEECKEDENTVAWRPPGKPTEHIRSYDMKEKIKRKDQLEAFVKTKEAELEQLRREVSNG
;
A
#
# COMPACT_ATOMS: atom_id res chain seq x y z
N MET A 1 5.18 12.97 28.36
CA MET A 1 6.32 12.48 27.57
C MET A 1 5.93 11.12 27.03
N ALA A 2 5.49 11.06 25.77
CA ALA A 2 5.12 9.80 25.13
C ALA A 2 6.40 9.04 24.74
N GLN A 3 6.52 7.80 25.19
CA GLN A 3 7.61 6.91 24.85
C GLN A 3 7.52 6.56 23.36
N VAL A 4 8.54 6.95 22.61
CA VAL A 4 8.76 6.48 21.23
C VAL A 4 9.14 4.99 21.33
N PRO A 5 8.38 4.07 20.71
CA PRO A 5 8.70 2.65 20.74
C PRO A 5 10.08 2.40 20.12
N SER A 6 10.89 1.61 20.81
CA SER A 6 12.27 1.29 20.44
C SER A 6 12.34 0.51 19.12
N LEU A 7 13.43 0.76 18.38
CA LEU A 7 13.85 0.19 17.10
C LEU A 7 14.16 -1.33 17.14
N GLN A 8 13.28 -2.16 17.68
CA GLN A 8 13.53 -3.60 17.85
C GLN A 8 12.44 -4.53 17.32
N ASN A 9 11.54 -4.05 16.45
CA ASN A 9 10.63 -4.95 15.75
C ASN A 9 11.11 -5.25 14.32
N VAL A 10 12.31 -5.84 14.22
CA VAL A 10 12.78 -6.49 12.97
C VAL A 10 12.08 -7.86 12.87
N GLN A 11 10.75 -7.86 12.83
CA GLN A 11 9.99 -9.00 12.35
C GLN A 11 10.19 -9.07 10.84
N SER A 12 11.11 -9.95 10.40
CA SER A 12 11.43 -10.30 9.01
C SER A 12 10.80 -9.36 7.97
N GLU A 13 11.40 -8.18 7.79
CA GLU A 13 10.94 -7.20 6.82
C GLU A 13 10.72 -7.91 5.46
N GLY A 14 9.53 -7.74 4.87
CA GLY A 14 9.18 -8.43 3.63
C GLY A 14 10.12 -8.07 2.48
N LYS A 15 10.39 -9.04 1.58
CA LYS A 15 11.32 -8.87 0.45
C LYS A 15 11.05 -7.60 -0.38
N ASP A 16 9.78 -7.22 -0.55
CA ASP A 16 9.39 -6.05 -1.33
C ASP A 16 9.78 -4.73 -0.65
N VAL A 17 9.66 -4.66 0.69
CA VAL A 17 10.09 -3.48 1.46
C VAL A 17 11.61 -3.35 1.43
N GLN A 18 12.33 -4.48 1.58
CA GLN A 18 13.79 -4.49 1.45
C GLN A 18 14.23 -4.02 0.06
N LEU A 19 13.57 -4.51 -1.00
CA LEU A 19 13.85 -4.07 -2.36
C LEU A 19 13.59 -2.57 -2.52
N PHE A 20 12.50 -2.06 -1.97
CA PHE A 20 12.18 -0.63 -1.97
C PHE A 20 13.27 0.20 -1.26
N ARG A 21 13.69 -0.20 -0.05
CA ARG A 21 14.78 0.44 0.70
C ARG A 21 16.07 0.49 -0.08
N VAL A 22 16.49 -0.62 -0.67
CA VAL A 22 17.72 -0.70 -1.47
C VAL A 22 17.65 0.23 -2.68
N ARG A 23 16.50 0.27 -3.38
CA ARG A 23 16.31 1.16 -4.53
C ARG A 23 16.34 2.64 -4.13
N MET A 24 15.66 3.00 -3.05
CA MET A 24 15.61 4.38 -2.57
C MET A 24 16.97 4.84 -2.04
N ARG A 25 17.68 4.02 -1.27
CA ARG A 25 19.05 4.29 -0.84
C ARG A 25 19.97 4.57 -2.03
N GLY A 26 19.90 3.74 -3.07
CA GLY A 26 20.70 3.97 -4.29
C GLY A 26 20.35 5.26 -5.03
N ILE A 27 19.11 5.74 -4.93
CA ILE A 27 18.71 7.06 -5.43
C ILE A 27 19.28 8.17 -4.54
N PHE A 28 19.18 8.04 -3.22
CA PHE A 28 19.72 9.02 -2.27
C PHE A 28 21.24 9.17 -2.41
N GLU A 29 21.96 8.07 -2.57
CA GLU A 29 23.41 8.06 -2.84
C GLU A 29 23.75 8.80 -4.15
N LYS A 30 22.92 8.65 -5.20
CA LYS A 30 23.10 9.41 -6.44
C LYS A 30 22.81 10.90 -6.27
N ILE A 31 21.81 11.26 -5.46
CA ILE A 31 21.47 12.65 -5.16
C ILE A 31 22.63 13.32 -4.40
N THR A 32 23.13 12.68 -3.35
CA THR A 32 24.24 13.24 -2.55
C THR A 32 25.57 13.24 -3.31
N ALA A 33 25.78 12.31 -4.24
CA ALA A 33 26.93 12.31 -5.15
C ALA A 33 26.77 13.29 -6.35
N GLY A 34 25.59 13.87 -6.55
CA GLY A 34 25.30 14.76 -7.68
C GLY A 34 26.07 16.08 -7.64
N VAL A 35 26.58 16.47 -6.46
CA VAL A 35 27.49 17.59 -6.29
C VAL A 35 28.88 17.02 -6.02
N SER A 36 29.84 17.31 -6.90
CA SER A 36 31.24 16.94 -6.67
C SER A 36 31.88 17.86 -5.62
N THR A 37 32.97 17.43 -5.01
CA THR A 37 33.70 18.26 -4.04
C THR A 37 34.19 19.56 -4.67
N GLU A 38 34.65 19.50 -5.92
CA GLU A 38 35.10 20.67 -6.69
C GLU A 38 33.95 21.64 -6.92
N ARG A 39 32.76 21.13 -7.24
CA ARG A 39 31.58 21.97 -7.44
C ARG A 39 31.09 22.58 -6.13
N PHE A 40 31.16 21.83 -5.03
CA PHE A 40 30.85 22.32 -3.69
C PHE A 40 31.79 23.48 -3.29
N GLU A 41 33.10 23.30 -3.53
CA GLU A 41 34.13 24.31 -3.33
C GLU A 41 33.87 25.58 -4.14
N GLU A 42 33.56 25.44 -5.42
CA GLU A 42 33.27 26.56 -6.31
C GLU A 42 32.09 27.40 -5.81
N ILE A 43 30.97 26.74 -5.45
CA ILE A 43 29.75 27.41 -4.96
C ILE A 43 30.00 28.13 -3.64
N HIS A 44 30.85 27.58 -2.76
CA HIS A 44 31.10 28.12 -1.42
C HIS A 44 32.45 28.86 -1.30
N SER A 45 33.08 29.17 -2.42
CA SER A 45 34.42 29.77 -2.50
C SER A 45 34.57 31.07 -1.69
N ALA A 46 33.55 31.93 -1.71
CA ALA A 46 33.52 33.19 -0.95
C ALA A 46 33.56 32.97 0.57
N VAL A 47 32.93 31.90 1.07
CA VAL A 47 32.85 31.56 2.50
C VAL A 47 34.09 30.77 2.93
N LEU A 48 34.57 29.89 2.06
CA LEU A 48 35.67 28.97 2.37
C LEU A 48 37.05 29.59 2.17
N GLN A 49 37.13 30.78 1.55
CA GLN A 49 38.37 31.55 1.35
C GLN A 49 39.52 30.73 0.74
N GLY A 50 39.21 29.76 -0.13
CA GLY A 50 40.20 28.88 -0.76
C GLY A 50 40.71 27.73 0.12
N SER A 51 40.11 27.48 1.29
CA SER A 51 40.45 26.34 2.15
C SER A 51 39.88 25.03 1.61
N HIS A 52 40.56 24.44 0.63
CA HIS A 52 40.18 23.16 -0.01
C HIS A 52 40.06 22.00 1.01
N GLY A 53 40.94 21.96 2.02
CA GLY A 53 40.87 20.95 3.07
C GLY A 53 39.60 21.04 3.92
N LEU A 54 39.17 22.25 4.26
CA LEU A 54 37.92 22.49 4.99
C LEU A 54 36.71 22.19 4.12
N ALA A 55 36.75 22.56 2.85
CA ALA A 55 35.68 22.32 1.89
C ALA A 55 35.42 20.83 1.67
N GLY A 56 36.46 20.04 1.43
CA GLY A 56 36.34 18.59 1.30
C GLY A 56 35.84 17.91 2.57
N HIS A 57 36.21 18.42 3.74
CA HIS A 57 35.69 17.92 5.02
C HIS A 57 34.19 18.23 5.20
N LEU A 58 33.78 19.47 4.95
CA LEU A 58 32.38 19.89 5.03
C LEU A 58 31.50 19.17 4.01
N HIS A 59 32.00 18.99 2.79
CA HIS A 59 31.27 18.25 1.76
C HIS A 59 30.99 16.81 2.18
N LYS A 60 31.98 16.11 2.76
CA LYS A 60 31.79 14.75 3.29
C LYS A 60 30.78 14.71 4.44
N ILE A 61 30.83 15.67 5.37
CA ILE A 61 29.85 15.77 6.46
C ILE A 61 28.45 15.96 5.88
N TRP A 62 28.30 16.87 4.92
CA TRP A 62 27.03 17.13 4.26
C TRP A 62 26.50 15.88 3.56
N GLN A 63 27.31 15.17 2.78
CA GLN A 63 26.90 13.94 2.08
C GLN A 63 26.41 12.88 3.07
N ALA A 64 27.15 12.66 4.15
CA ALA A 64 26.79 11.68 5.17
C ALA A 64 25.50 12.07 5.90
N ALA A 65 25.39 13.33 6.36
CA ALA A 65 24.22 13.82 7.08
C ALA A 65 22.97 13.84 6.21
N ALA A 66 23.09 14.23 4.94
CA ALA A 66 21.99 14.23 3.99
C ALA A 66 21.52 12.80 3.70
N LEU A 67 22.44 11.86 3.47
CA LEU A 67 22.09 10.45 3.21
C LEU A 67 21.41 9.82 4.43
N ASP A 68 21.98 10.01 5.63
CA ASP A 68 21.41 9.49 6.88
C ASP A 68 20.01 10.04 7.13
N GLY A 69 19.83 11.37 6.97
CA GLY A 69 18.54 12.03 7.08
C GLY A 69 17.50 11.49 6.10
N MET A 70 17.85 11.32 4.82
CA MET A 70 16.94 10.76 3.81
C MET A 70 16.57 9.30 4.08
N VAL A 71 17.53 8.48 4.55
CA VAL A 71 17.26 7.08 4.93
C VAL A 71 16.35 7.03 6.16
N LYS A 72 16.57 7.90 7.14
CA LYS A 72 15.71 7.97 8.32
C LYS A 72 14.28 8.38 7.97
N GLU A 73 14.11 9.40 7.13
CA GLU A 73 12.80 9.84 6.64
C GLU A 73 12.08 8.73 5.86
N LEU A 74 12.81 7.98 5.04
CA LEU A 74 12.26 6.82 4.34
C LEU A 74 11.72 5.77 5.31
N ASP A 75 12.42 5.54 6.42
CA ASP A 75 12.00 4.58 7.45
C ASP A 75 10.74 5.04 8.16
N GLU A 76 10.63 6.34 8.43
CA GLU A 76 9.44 6.97 8.97
C GLU A 76 8.25 6.79 8.01
N ILE A 77 8.42 7.07 6.70
CA ILE A 77 7.38 6.84 5.68
C ILE A 77 6.94 5.37 5.63
N ILE A 78 7.89 4.42 5.67
CA ILE A 78 7.57 2.98 5.62
C ILE A 78 6.68 2.57 6.80
N ILE A 79 6.95 3.14 7.99
CA ILE A 79 6.20 2.88 9.21
C ILE A 79 4.84 3.57 9.17
N GLU A 80 4.80 4.87 8.91
CA GLU A 80 3.58 5.69 8.91
C GLU A 80 2.56 5.20 7.89
N GLU A 81 3.02 4.83 6.69
CA GLU A 81 2.14 4.35 5.63
C GLU A 81 1.80 2.86 5.75
N HIS A 82 2.28 2.18 6.80
CA HIS A 82 2.13 0.73 6.98
C HIS A 82 2.52 -0.05 5.71
N LEU A 83 3.61 0.38 5.05
CA LEU A 83 3.94 -0.07 3.70
C LEU A 83 4.22 -1.58 3.67
N GLY A 84 4.85 -2.11 4.73
CA GLY A 84 5.10 -3.56 4.84
C GLY A 84 3.84 -4.40 4.85
N GLU A 85 2.79 -3.95 5.53
CA GLU A 85 1.50 -4.65 5.56
C GLU A 85 0.79 -4.56 4.21
N LYS A 86 0.75 -3.36 3.60
CA LYS A 86 0.15 -3.14 2.27
C LYS A 86 0.82 -3.99 1.20
N LEU A 87 2.15 -4.09 1.20
CA LEU A 87 2.89 -4.92 0.24
C LEU A 87 2.67 -6.42 0.49
N LYS A 88 2.59 -6.86 1.75
CA LYS A 88 2.23 -8.24 2.09
C LYS A 88 0.80 -8.60 1.66
N GLN A 89 -0.15 -7.70 1.87
CA GLN A 89 -1.53 -7.85 1.40
C GLN A 89 -1.59 -7.92 -0.13
N ARG A 90 -0.84 -7.05 -0.83
CA ARG A 90 -0.71 -7.11 -2.30
C ARG A 90 -0.18 -8.46 -2.77
N ALA A 91 0.89 -8.98 -2.17
CA ALA A 91 1.44 -10.28 -2.53
C ALA A 91 0.41 -11.41 -2.34
N ARG A 92 -0.37 -11.36 -1.25
CA ARG A 92 -1.45 -12.31 -1.00
C ARG A 92 -2.56 -12.23 -2.05
N ILE A 93 -3.00 -11.03 -2.43
CA ILE A 93 -4.03 -10.84 -3.47
C ILE A 93 -3.52 -11.39 -4.81
N ILE A 94 -2.26 -11.16 -5.16
CA ILE A 94 -1.66 -11.72 -6.38
C ILE A 94 -1.68 -13.24 -6.36
N GLU A 95 -1.36 -13.86 -5.21
CA GLU A 95 -1.42 -15.31 -5.03
C GLU A 95 -2.85 -15.85 -5.18
N GLU A 96 -3.83 -15.20 -4.53
CA GLU A 96 -5.25 -15.57 -4.58
C GLU A 96 -5.84 -15.47 -6.00
N CYS A 97 -5.30 -14.56 -6.83
CA CYS A 97 -5.75 -14.35 -8.21
C CYS A 97 -4.91 -15.08 -9.27
N LYS A 98 -4.01 -16.00 -8.89
CA LYS A 98 -3.15 -16.72 -9.85
C LYS A 98 -3.92 -17.47 -10.92
N GLU A 99 -5.08 -18.04 -10.57
CA GLU A 99 -5.90 -18.79 -11.51
C GLU A 99 -6.51 -17.90 -12.61
N ASP A 100 -6.60 -16.59 -12.35
CA ASP A 100 -7.18 -15.59 -13.25
C ASP A 100 -6.12 -14.80 -14.04
N GLU A 101 -4.84 -15.21 -14.01
CA GLU A 101 -3.69 -14.43 -14.54
C GLU A 101 -3.82 -14.05 -16.02
N ASN A 102 -4.52 -14.86 -16.81
CA ASN A 102 -4.75 -14.63 -18.25
C ASN A 102 -6.09 -13.94 -18.56
N THR A 103 -6.82 -13.49 -17.55
CA THR A 103 -8.11 -12.81 -17.72
C THR A 103 -7.95 -11.31 -17.58
N VAL A 104 -8.74 -10.56 -18.34
CA VAL A 104 -8.80 -9.10 -18.17
C VAL A 104 -9.59 -8.81 -16.90
N ALA A 105 -8.88 -8.54 -15.82
CA ALA A 105 -9.50 -8.14 -14.57
C ALA A 105 -10.28 -6.83 -14.75
N TRP A 106 -11.48 -6.78 -14.17
CA TRP A 106 -12.31 -5.58 -14.17
C TRP A 106 -11.53 -4.38 -13.59
N ARG A 107 -11.71 -3.22 -14.21
CA ARG A 107 -11.19 -1.93 -13.72
C ARG A 107 -12.34 -0.94 -13.65
N PRO A 108 -12.34 -0.03 -12.67
CA PRO A 108 -13.35 1.02 -12.56
C PRO A 108 -13.56 1.77 -13.91
N PRO A 109 -14.73 1.68 -14.57
CA PRO A 109 -15.06 2.41 -15.81
C PRO A 109 -15.19 3.94 -15.68
N GLY A 110 -14.79 4.55 -14.55
CA GLY A 110 -14.96 5.99 -14.30
C GLY A 110 -16.39 6.47 -14.03
N LYS A 111 -17.39 5.59 -14.06
CA LYS A 111 -18.79 5.89 -13.75
C LYS A 111 -19.21 5.28 -12.39
N PRO A 112 -19.53 6.09 -11.37
CA PRO A 112 -19.89 5.60 -10.03
C PRO A 112 -21.02 4.58 -10.00
N THR A 113 -22.04 4.77 -10.83
CA THR A 113 -23.19 3.86 -10.91
C THR A 113 -22.82 2.46 -11.39
N GLU A 114 -21.80 2.34 -12.25
CA GLU A 114 -21.30 1.07 -12.74
C GLU A 114 -20.39 0.37 -11.70
N HIS A 115 -19.69 1.13 -10.85
CA HIS A 115 -18.90 0.59 -9.73
C HIS A 115 -19.77 0.00 -8.64
N ILE A 116 -20.84 0.70 -8.25
CA ILE A 116 -21.71 0.29 -7.14
C ILE A 116 -22.56 -0.93 -7.53
N ARG A 117 -22.81 -1.12 -8.84
CA ARG A 117 -23.63 -2.22 -9.35
C ARG A 117 -23.15 -3.59 -8.88
N SER A 118 -21.85 -3.83 -8.79
CA SER A 118 -21.31 -5.13 -8.35
C SER A 118 -21.59 -5.40 -6.86
N TYR A 119 -21.46 -4.38 -6.02
CA TYR A 119 -21.76 -4.46 -4.60
C TYR A 119 -23.27 -4.61 -4.35
N ASP A 120 -24.08 -3.77 -5.00
CA ASP A 120 -25.54 -3.82 -4.91
C ASP A 120 -26.08 -5.17 -5.41
N MET A 121 -25.44 -5.77 -6.42
CA MET A 121 -25.87 -7.05 -6.95
C MET A 121 -25.81 -8.16 -5.90
N LYS A 122 -24.78 -8.16 -5.04
CA LYS A 122 -24.66 -9.16 -3.97
C LYS A 122 -25.82 -9.07 -2.99
N GLU A 123 -26.19 -7.85 -2.57
CA GLU A 123 -27.31 -7.65 -1.66
C GLU A 123 -28.67 -7.93 -2.34
N LYS A 124 -28.81 -7.61 -3.63
CA LYS A 124 -30.00 -7.94 -4.42
C LYS A 124 -30.20 -9.45 -4.55
N ILE A 125 -29.14 -10.22 -4.82
CA ILE A 125 -29.20 -11.68 -4.88
C ILE A 125 -29.64 -12.24 -3.52
N LYS A 126 -29.00 -11.78 -2.43
CA LYS A 126 -29.37 -12.20 -1.07
C LYS A 126 -30.85 -11.96 -0.75
N ARG A 127 -31.39 -10.78 -1.10
CA ARG A 127 -32.82 -10.49 -0.87
C ARG A 127 -33.73 -11.30 -1.77
N LYS A 128 -33.34 -11.53 -3.02
CA LYS A 128 -34.07 -12.41 -3.93
C LYS A 128 -34.23 -13.80 -3.31
N ASP A 129 -33.13 -14.39 -2.83
CA ASP A 129 -33.15 -15.74 -2.25
C ASP A 129 -34.04 -15.82 -1.00
N GLN A 130 -34.02 -14.78 -0.16
CA GLN A 130 -34.91 -14.68 1.01
C GLN A 130 -36.39 -14.60 0.62
N LEU A 131 -36.72 -13.82 -0.41
CA LEU A 131 -38.09 -13.68 -0.91
C LEU A 131 -38.57 -14.98 -1.57
N GLU A 132 -37.71 -15.65 -2.36
CA GLU A 132 -38.04 -16.94 -2.95
C GLU A 132 -38.32 -18.01 -1.88
N ALA A 133 -37.50 -18.05 -0.82
CA ALA A 133 -37.75 -18.94 0.30
C ALA A 133 -39.09 -18.64 0.99
N PHE A 134 -39.39 -17.37 1.24
CA PHE A 134 -40.65 -16.95 1.85
C PHE A 134 -41.87 -17.33 0.99
N VAL A 135 -41.81 -17.08 -0.32
CA VAL A 135 -42.88 -17.44 -1.25
C VAL A 135 -43.12 -18.94 -1.24
N LYS A 136 -42.07 -19.76 -1.34
CA LYS A 136 -42.19 -21.23 -1.28
C LYS A 136 -42.85 -21.71 0.00
N THR A 137 -42.49 -21.12 1.15
CA THR A 137 -43.15 -21.44 2.42
C THR A 137 -44.64 -21.11 2.37
N LYS A 138 -45.01 -19.94 1.87
CA LYS A 138 -46.42 -19.54 1.76
C LYS A 138 -47.20 -20.38 0.76
N GLU A 139 -46.61 -20.77 -0.37
CA GLU A 139 -47.24 -21.68 -1.32
C GLU A 139 -47.48 -23.07 -0.71
N ALA A 140 -46.53 -23.59 0.07
CA ALA A 140 -46.69 -24.87 0.77
C ALA A 140 -47.79 -24.81 1.84
N GLU A 141 -47.83 -23.75 2.65
CA GLU A 141 -48.91 -23.52 3.64
C GLU A 141 -50.28 -23.46 2.96
N LEU A 142 -50.38 -22.77 1.82
CA LEU A 142 -51.63 -22.59 1.08
C LEU A 142 -52.11 -23.90 0.45
N GLU A 143 -51.18 -24.67 -0.11
CA GLU A 143 -51.48 -26.01 -0.65
C GLU A 143 -51.94 -26.98 0.44
N GLN A 144 -51.34 -26.91 1.64
CA GLN A 144 -51.81 -27.66 2.79
C GLN A 144 -53.23 -27.24 3.19
N LEU A 145 -53.49 -25.93 3.32
CA LEU A 145 -54.80 -25.41 3.67
C LEU A 145 -55.88 -25.82 2.66
N ARG A 146 -55.56 -25.80 1.35
CA ARG A 146 -56.47 -26.28 0.30
C ARG A 146 -56.86 -27.74 0.51
N ARG A 147 -55.90 -28.60 0.85
CA ARG A 147 -56.17 -30.02 1.12
C ARG A 147 -57.04 -30.21 2.35
N GLU A 148 -56.82 -29.42 3.41
CA GLU A 148 -57.62 -29.47 4.63
C GLU A 148 -59.07 -29.05 4.38
N VAL A 149 -59.30 -27.99 3.60
CA VAL A 149 -60.65 -27.51 3.25
C VAL A 149 -61.36 -28.44 2.27
N SER A 150 -60.66 -29.02 1.28
CA SER A 150 -61.29 -29.92 0.30
C SER A 150 -61.61 -31.31 0.85
N ASN A 151 -61.01 -31.72 1.98
CA ASN A 151 -61.28 -32.99 2.65
C ASN A 151 -62.27 -32.88 3.82
N GLY A 152 -62.78 -31.67 4.10
CA GLY A 152 -63.77 -31.38 5.15
C GLY A 152 -65.19 -31.28 4.64
#